data_AF-A0A1W9TXU1-F1
#
_entry.id   AF-A0A1W9TXU1-F1
#
_cell.length_a   1.000
_cell.length_b   1.000
_cell.length_c   1.000
_cell.angle_alpha   90.00
_cell.angle_beta   90.00
_cell.angle_gamma   90.00
#
_symmetry.space_group_name_H-M   'P 1'
#
loop_
_entity.id
_entity.type
_entity.pdbx_description
1 polymer ?
#
loop_
_entity_poly.entity_id
_entity_poly.type
_entity_poly.pdbx_seq_one_letter_code
_entity_poly.pdbx_strand_id
1 'polypeptide(L)'
;MALGFMPVCQGALNVGDKASFTLIQLTDVHHFAIGTGPSASYGTGSSDQLGGYARAATVIKRIQAENPNNILVDSGDFLMGTVYDWSLYQGAAGMKFMNTLNFDATTLG
;
A
#
# COMPACT_ATOMS: atom_id res chain seq x y z
N MET A 1 6.91 -18.56 12.99
CA MET A 1 6.27 -17.32 12.52
C MET A 1 5.30 -17.74 11.43
N ALA A 2 4.01 -17.74 11.72
CA ALA A 2 3.00 -18.38 10.88
C ALA A 2 2.87 -17.64 9.55
N LEU A 3 3.17 -18.32 8.44
CA LEU A 3 2.69 -17.96 7.12
C LEU A 3 1.16 -17.96 7.19
N GLY A 4 0.58 -16.76 7.32
CA GLY A 4 -0.86 -16.56 7.25
C GLY A 4 -1.33 -16.91 5.85
N PHE A 5 -1.65 -18.17 5.64
CA PHE A 5 -2.31 -18.70 4.46
C PHE A 5 -3.62 -17.91 4.31
N MET A 6 -3.67 -17.00 3.34
CA MET A 6 -4.93 -16.37 2.95
C MET A 6 -5.92 -17.50 2.65
N PRO A 7 -7.20 -17.37 3.06
CA PRO A 7 -8.22 -18.31 2.65
C PRO A 7 -8.50 -18.03 1.17
N VAL A 8 -7.64 -18.53 0.28
CA VAL A 8 -8.00 -18.72 -1.12
C VAL A 8 -9.22 -19.61 -1.07
N CYS A 9 -10.37 -19.12 -1.49
CA CYS A 9 -11.57 -19.94 -1.64
C CYS A 9 -11.18 -21.23 -2.37
N GLN A 10 -11.13 -22.35 -1.63
CA GLN A 10 -10.94 -23.69 -2.19
C GLN A 10 -12.19 -24.05 -2.99
N GLY A 11 -12.27 -23.57 -4.23
CA GLY A 11 -13.28 -23.92 -5.20
C GLY A 11 -12.72 -23.65 -6.59
N ALA A 12 -12.57 -24.70 -7.39
CA ALA A 12 -12.24 -24.52 -8.80
C ALA A 12 -13.39 -23.74 -9.47
N LEU A 13 -13.08 -22.57 -10.03
CA LEU A 13 -14.03 -21.81 -10.84
C LEU A 13 -14.29 -22.60 -12.12
N ASN A 14 -15.56 -22.81 -12.45
CA ASN A 14 -15.96 -23.44 -13.70
C ASN A 14 -16.05 -22.40 -14.82
N VAL A 15 -16.00 -22.86 -16.06
CA VAL A 15 -16.22 -22.01 -17.23
C VAL A 15 -17.64 -21.42 -17.15
N GLY A 16 -17.72 -20.10 -16.99
CA GLY A 16 -18.99 -19.36 -16.83
C GLY A 16 -19.22 -18.77 -15.43
N ASP A 17 -18.42 -19.16 -14.43
CA ASP A 17 -18.48 -18.57 -13.09
C ASP A 17 -17.94 -17.14 -13.09
N LYS A 18 -18.60 -16.26 -12.32
CA LYS A 18 -18.17 -14.87 -12.15
C LYS A 18 -17.43 -14.73 -10.83
N ALA A 19 -16.16 -14.33 -10.89
CA ALA A 19 -15.38 -13.97 -9.72
C ALA A 19 -15.35 -12.44 -9.59
N SER A 20 -15.54 -11.95 -8.37
CA SER A 20 -15.34 -10.55 -8.01
C SER A 20 -14.11 -10.41 -7.13
N PHE A 21 -13.24 -9.46 -7.49
CA PHE A 21 -12.07 -9.11 -6.68
C PHE A 21 -11.94 -7.59 -6.62
N THR A 22 -11.22 -7.10 -5.61
CA THR A 22 -10.95 -5.68 -5.42
C THR A 22 -9.50 -5.38 -5.80
N LEU A 23 -9.30 -4.49 -6.76
CA LEU A 23 -7.98 -3.95 -7.08
C LEU A 23 -7.74 -2.70 -6.25
N ILE A 24 -6.68 -2.70 -5.45
CA ILE A 24 -6.20 -1.53 -4.71
C ILE A 24 -4.89 -1.11 -5.36
N GLN A 25 -4.85 0.10 -5.93
CA GLN A 25 -3.72 0.59 -6.70
C GLN A 25 -3.18 1.90 -6.12
N LEU A 26 -1.86 2.00 -5.99
CA LEU A 26 -1.14 3.24 -5.75
C LEU A 26 -0.22 3.53 -6.96
N THR A 27 0.08 4.81 -7.19
CA THR A 27 0.93 5.27 -8.31
C THR A 27 1.61 6.57 -7.91
N ASP A 28 2.80 6.82 -8.46
CA ASP A 28 3.51 8.10 -8.35
C ASP A 28 3.67 8.58 -6.89
N VAL A 29 3.88 7.63 -5.98
CA VAL A 29 3.91 7.92 -4.54
C VAL A 29 5.20 8.66 -4.17
N HIS A 30 6.28 8.51 -4.94
CA HIS A 30 7.55 9.21 -4.74
C HIS A 30 8.06 9.16 -3.29
N HIS A 31 7.85 8.01 -2.63
CA HIS A 31 8.08 7.78 -1.20
C HIS A 31 7.65 8.91 -0.27
N PHE A 32 6.51 9.53 -0.56
CA PHE A 32 5.97 10.59 0.26
C PHE A 32 5.31 10.06 1.54
N ALA A 33 6.13 9.46 2.40
CA ALA A 33 5.71 8.59 3.48
C ALA A 33 4.86 9.30 4.56
N ILE A 34 5.10 10.59 4.77
CA ILE A 34 4.39 11.42 5.76
C ILE A 34 3.14 12.11 5.19
N GLY A 35 2.98 12.13 3.86
CA GLY A 35 1.90 12.86 3.20
C GLY A 35 2.15 14.37 3.09
N THR A 36 1.22 15.09 2.46
CA THR A 36 1.35 16.52 2.12
C THR A 36 1.00 17.38 3.31
N GLY A 37 1.50 18.62 3.35
CA GLY A 37 1.21 19.59 4.40
C GLY A 37 2.30 19.72 5.48
N PRO A 38 2.22 20.74 6.34
CA PRO A 38 3.22 20.98 7.37
C PRO A 38 3.26 19.82 8.36
N SER A 39 4.42 19.21 8.55
CA SER A 39 4.62 18.12 9.53
C SER A 39 4.31 18.56 10.97
N ALA A 40 4.45 19.86 11.26
CA ALA A 40 4.07 20.47 12.54
C ALA A 40 2.55 20.43 12.82
N SER A 41 1.73 20.27 11.78
CA SER A 41 0.27 20.17 11.90
C SER A 41 -0.23 18.73 12.06
N TYR A 42 0.66 17.76 12.35
CA TYR A 42 0.29 16.36 12.60
C TYR A 42 -0.33 16.24 14.01
N GLY A 43 -1.51 16.85 14.19
CA GLY A 43 -2.28 16.89 15.43
C GLY A 43 -3.69 16.34 15.22
N THR A 44 -4.30 15.84 16.30
CA THR A 44 -5.57 15.09 16.31
C THR A 44 -6.83 15.91 15.99
N GLY A 45 -6.70 17.13 15.46
CA GLY A 45 -7.80 18.10 15.42
C GLY A 45 -8.04 18.82 14.10
N SER A 46 -7.05 18.93 13.20
CA SER A 46 -7.21 19.59 11.90
C SER A 46 -6.04 19.20 11.01
N SER A 47 -6.28 18.39 9.99
CA SER A 47 -5.21 17.93 9.10
C SER A 47 -5.47 18.42 7.69
N ASP A 48 -4.86 19.54 7.31
CA ASP A 48 -4.56 19.86 5.90
C ASP A 48 -3.53 18.86 5.31
N GLN A 49 -3.39 17.69 5.94
CA GLN A 49 -2.45 16.66 5.59
C GLN A 49 -3.15 15.53 4.87
N LEU A 50 -2.69 15.24 3.66
CA LEU A 50 -3.24 14.20 2.80
C LEU A 50 -2.19 13.12 2.52
N GLY A 51 -2.63 11.90 2.21
CA GLY A 51 -1.73 10.83 1.79
C GLY A 51 -0.86 10.25 2.91
N GLY A 52 0.33 9.74 2.59
CA GLY A 52 1.23 9.10 3.54
C GLY A 52 0.90 7.62 3.82
N TYR A 53 1.93 6.81 4.01
CA TYR A 53 1.79 5.35 4.12
C TYR A 53 0.99 4.91 5.36
N ALA A 54 1.05 5.66 6.46
CA ALA A 54 0.30 5.32 7.67
C ALA A 54 -1.22 5.45 7.48
N ARG A 55 -1.68 6.51 6.80
CA ARG A 55 -3.11 6.70 6.50
C ARG A 55 -3.57 5.74 5.41
N ALA A 56 -2.75 5.54 4.38
CA ALA A 56 -2.99 4.53 3.35
C ALA A 56 -3.14 3.13 3.98
N ALA A 57 -2.28 2.75 4.93
CA ALA A 57 -2.36 1.47 5.63
C ALA A 57 -3.73 1.25 6.29
N THR A 58 -4.29 2.28 6.93
CA THR A 58 -5.60 2.20 7.59
C THR A 58 -6.72 1.95 6.59
N VAL A 59 -6.69 2.66 5.45
CA VAL A 59 -7.69 2.49 4.38
C VAL A 59 -7.53 1.12 3.71
N ILE A 60 -6.31 0.72 3.38
CA ILE A 60 -6.00 -0.59 2.80
C ILE A 60 -6.51 -1.70 3.71
N LYS A 61 -6.16 -1.68 5.01
CA LYS A 61 -6.62 -2.69 5.98
C LYS A 61 -8.13 -2.75 6.09
N ARG A 62 -8.82 -1.60 6.02
CA ARG A 62 -10.28 -1.55 6.00
C ARG A 62 -10.83 -2.24 4.75
N ILE A 63 -10.33 -1.90 3.57
CA ILE A 63 -10.79 -2.51 2.30
C ILE A 63 -10.51 -4.01 2.28
N GLN A 64 -9.33 -4.44 2.77
CA GLN A 64 -8.95 -5.85 2.89
C GLN A 64 -9.85 -6.62 3.86
N ALA A 65 -10.31 -5.97 4.92
CA ALA A 65 -11.29 -6.55 5.85
C ALA A 65 -12.69 -6.65 5.24
N GLU A 66 -13.07 -5.69 4.38
CA GLU A 66 -14.35 -5.70 3.66
C GLU A 66 -14.38 -6.74 2.53
N ASN A 67 -13.27 -6.93 1.82
CA ASN A 67 -13.15 -7.89 0.71
C ASN A 67 -11.84 -8.71 0.81
N PRO A 68 -11.88 -9.98 1.24
CA PRO A 68 -10.68 -10.81 1.36
C PRO A 68 -10.06 -11.18 -0.02
N ASN A 69 -10.85 -11.15 -1.09
CA ASN A 69 -10.38 -11.32 -2.47
C ASN A 69 -9.90 -9.97 -3.02
N ASN A 70 -8.77 -9.48 -2.53
CA ASN A 70 -8.16 -8.23 -2.98
C ASN A 70 -6.75 -8.46 -3.51
N ILE A 71 -6.30 -7.52 -4.35
CA ILE A 71 -4.93 -7.46 -4.85
C ILE A 71 -4.45 -6.01 -4.64
N LEU A 72 -3.35 -5.84 -3.92
CA LEU A 72 -2.69 -4.57 -3.67
C LEU A 72 -1.49 -4.41 -4.61
N VAL A 73 -1.57 -3.46 -5.54
CA VAL A 73 -0.53 -3.22 -6.54
C VAL A 73 -0.05 -1.77 -6.53
N ASP A 74 1.17 -1.59 -7.00
CA ASP A 74 1.76 -0.27 -7.27
C ASP A 74 2.15 -0.16 -8.74
N SER A 75 1.82 0.97 -9.38
CA SER A 75 2.07 1.20 -10.81
C SER A 75 3.43 1.82 -11.13
N GLY A 76 4.35 1.85 -10.17
CA GLY A 76 5.68 2.40 -10.38
C GLY A 76 5.76 3.87 -10.00
N ASP A 77 6.94 4.43 -10.26
CA ASP A 77 7.34 5.76 -9.80
C ASP A 77 7.15 5.96 -8.27
N PHE A 78 7.41 4.89 -7.52
CA PHE A 78 7.47 4.94 -6.06
C PHE A 78 8.80 5.54 -5.58
N LEU A 79 9.85 5.54 -6.41
CA LEU A 79 11.17 6.07 -6.11
C LEU A 79 11.27 7.59 -6.33
N MET A 80 12.30 8.19 -5.73
CA MET A 80 12.84 9.51 -6.06
C MET A 80 11.88 10.70 -5.81
N GLY A 81 11.55 10.96 -4.55
CA GLY A 81 10.86 12.20 -4.15
C GLY A 81 11.16 12.74 -2.76
N THR A 82 11.75 11.94 -1.87
CA THR A 82 12.03 12.36 -0.49
C THR A 82 13.38 11.84 0.00
N VAL A 83 13.78 12.28 1.20
CA VAL A 83 14.97 11.76 1.88
C VAL A 83 14.90 10.26 2.19
N TYR A 84 13.71 9.65 2.14
CA TYR A 84 13.53 8.21 2.34
C TYR A 84 14.16 7.39 1.22
N ASP A 85 14.30 7.96 0.02
CA ASP A 85 14.95 7.31 -1.12
C ASP A 85 16.46 7.13 -0.92
N TRP A 86 17.10 8.08 -0.24
CA TRP A 86 18.56 8.19 -0.23
C TRP A 86 19.20 7.85 1.12
N SER A 87 18.59 8.23 2.25
CA SER A 87 19.39 8.53 3.44
C SER A 87 19.21 7.60 4.64
N LEU A 88 18.22 6.71 4.67
CA LEU A 88 17.85 6.05 5.93
C LEU A 88 18.22 4.56 6.06
N TYR A 89 18.36 3.81 4.97
CA TYR A 89 18.60 2.35 5.03
C TYR A 89 19.32 1.79 3.79
N GLN A 90 20.35 2.47 3.25
CA GLN A 90 21.05 2.03 2.02
C GLN A 90 20.10 1.88 0.81
N GLY A 91 19.22 2.87 0.59
CA GLY A 91 18.22 2.82 -0.50
C GLY A 91 17.01 1.91 -0.25
N ALA A 92 16.95 1.18 0.89
CA ALA A 92 15.87 0.21 1.16
C ALA A 92 14.71 0.75 2.02
N ALA A 93 14.75 2.00 2.51
CA ALA A 93 13.69 2.51 3.39
C ALA A 93 12.34 2.59 2.68
N GLY A 94 12.36 3.00 1.40
CA GLY A 94 11.24 2.94 0.50
C GLY A 94 10.60 1.56 0.38
N MET A 95 11.42 0.57 0.02
CA MET A 95 10.99 -0.83 -0.07
C MET A 95 10.46 -1.39 1.26
N LYS A 96 10.96 -0.91 2.40
CA LYS A 96 10.46 -1.32 3.71
C LYS A 96 9.01 -0.89 3.93
N PHE A 97 8.58 0.27 3.41
CA PHE A 97 7.18 0.69 3.49
C PHE A 97 6.26 -0.22 2.68
N MET A 98 6.64 -0.52 1.44
CA MET A 98 5.89 -1.44 0.57
C MET A 98 5.82 -2.85 1.17
N ASN A 99 6.94 -3.35 1.68
CA ASN A 99 6.98 -4.65 2.36
C ASN A 99 6.12 -4.69 3.63
N THR A 100 6.09 -3.60 4.41
CA THR A 100 5.25 -3.52 5.62
C THR A 100 3.76 -3.49 5.28
N LEU A 101 3.40 -2.97 4.11
CA LEU A 101 2.03 -2.92 3.59
C LEU A 101 1.61 -4.20 2.87
N ASN A 102 2.53 -5.14 2.64
CA ASN A 102 2.31 -6.38 1.88
C ASN A 102 1.75 -6.12 0.47
N PHE A 103 2.45 -5.33 -0.33
CA PHE A 103 2.14 -5.21 -1.76
C PHE A 103 2.33 -6.57 -2.47
N ASP A 104 1.39 -6.93 -3.33
CA ASP A 104 1.43 -8.18 -4.10
C ASP A 104 2.31 -8.05 -5.35
N ALA A 105 2.26 -6.89 -5.99
CA ALA A 105 3.07 -6.59 -7.16
C ALA A 105 3.36 -5.09 -7.28
N THR A 106 4.50 -4.76 -7.89
CA THR A 106 4.84 -3.41 -8.31
C THR A 106 5.50 -3.46 -9.67
N THR A 107 5.30 -2.41 -10.48
CA THR A 107 6.03 -2.22 -11.74
C THR A 107 7.17 -1.21 -11.55
N LEU A 108 8.24 -1.37 -12.32
CA LEU A 108 9.24 -0.32 -12.42
C LEU A 108 8.65 0.81 -13.27
N GLY A 109 8.69 2.04 -12.72
CA GLY A 109 8.32 3.27 -13.42
C GLY A 109 9.43 3.80 -14.30
#